data_AF-A0A078A1E9-F1
#
_entry.id   AF-A0A078A1E9-F1
#
_cell.length_a   1.000
_cell.length_b   1.000
_cell.length_c   1.000
_cell.angle_alpha   90.00
_cell.angle_beta   90.00
_cell.angle_gamma   90.00
#
_symmetry.space_group_name_H-M   'P 1'
#
loop_
_entity.id
_entity.type
_entity.pdbx_description
1 polymer ?
#
loop_
_entity_poly.entity_id
_entity_poly.type
_entity_poly.pdbx_seq_one_letter_code
_entity_poly.pdbx_strand_id
1 'polypeptide(L)'
;MQTATAVEISKCKQCACGSKLAAQYVCLLPEKCNNQFLYCDDENCSSKHDHRMAKITSVMQHLKNQVGEFREKVSTLKSNLSDLFPTFEKLVKFYTASQKALSQKNSPQDGKKYRYLDELVAKIDKLYNEVDSYSLSLDELQIEYKLEEMIKTVDVQGERLKEEFTEVATLAKMDEELLWNIYEEAISTDYVNQELMDKFSPSNWNTYHGLQIKALKSKLDKKEAEFQAFKTLVEQKLQI
;
A
#
# COMPACT_ATOMS: atom_id res chain seq x y z
N MET A 1 -31.27 0.26 8.54
CA MET A 1 -31.21 0.41 10.00
C MET A 1 -30.83 -0.94 10.59
N GLN A 2 -29.54 -1.20 10.81
CA GLN A 2 -29.12 -2.41 11.53
C GLN A 2 -29.42 -2.19 13.01
N THR A 3 -30.32 -3.00 13.55
CA THR A 3 -30.58 -3.10 14.99
C THR A 3 -29.24 -3.27 15.70
N ALA A 4 -28.91 -2.34 16.60
CA ALA A 4 -27.75 -2.44 17.47
C ALA A 4 -27.81 -3.80 18.17
N THR A 5 -26.97 -4.73 17.73
CA THR A 5 -26.91 -6.09 18.27
C THR A 5 -26.65 -5.97 19.76
N ALA A 6 -27.57 -6.52 20.55
CA ALA A 6 -27.41 -6.56 22.00
C ALA A 6 -26.07 -7.23 22.34
N VAL A 7 -25.37 -6.69 23.34
CA VAL A 7 -24.09 -7.24 23.80
C VAL A 7 -24.35 -8.62 24.42
N GLU A 8 -23.69 -9.67 23.95
CA GLU A 8 -23.76 -11.00 24.58
C GLU A 8 -23.00 -10.97 25.91
N ILE A 9 -23.73 -10.69 26.99
CA ILE A 9 -23.22 -10.48 28.35
C ILE A 9 -22.33 -11.64 28.82
N SER A 10 -22.63 -12.88 28.41
CA SER A 10 -21.88 -14.08 28.78
C SER A 10 -20.46 -14.13 28.22
N LYS A 11 -20.16 -13.37 27.17
CA LYS A 11 -18.83 -13.32 26.52
C LYS A 11 -17.99 -12.12 26.98
N CYS A 12 -18.59 -11.16 27.68
CA CYS A 12 -17.89 -10.00 28.18
C CYS A 12 -17.10 -10.31 29.46
N LYS A 13 -15.91 -9.71 29.60
CA LYS A 13 -15.14 -9.76 30.84
C LYS A 13 -15.92 -9.07 31.98
N GLN A 14 -15.68 -9.48 33.22
CA GLN A 14 -16.23 -8.80 34.39
C GLN A 14 -15.62 -7.41 34.58
N CYS A 15 -16.43 -6.49 35.10
CA CYS A 15 -16.02 -5.12 35.37
C CYS A 15 -15.05 -5.03 36.55
N ALA A 16 -14.11 -4.09 36.46
CA ALA A 16 -13.09 -3.90 37.47
C ALA A 16 -13.61 -3.25 38.78
N CYS A 17 -14.80 -2.64 38.80
CA CYS A 17 -15.43 -2.10 40.01
C CYS A 17 -15.80 -3.12 41.10
N GLY A 18 -15.71 -4.42 40.82
CA GLY A 18 -16.08 -5.46 41.78
C GLY A 18 -17.59 -5.73 41.89
N SER A 19 -18.43 -5.11 41.04
CA SER A 19 -19.88 -5.37 40.95
C SER A 19 -20.22 -6.79 40.45
N LYS A 20 -19.23 -7.51 39.91
CA LYS A 20 -19.37 -8.79 39.19
C LYS A 20 -20.24 -8.70 37.93
N LEU A 21 -20.63 -7.50 37.51
CA LEU A 21 -21.33 -7.27 36.25
C LEU A 21 -20.35 -7.36 35.08
N ALA A 22 -20.88 -7.71 33.90
CA ALA A 22 -20.11 -7.69 32.67
C ALA A 22 -19.80 -6.26 32.23
N ALA A 23 -18.58 -6.03 31.75
CA ALA A 23 -18.20 -4.76 31.15
C ALA A 23 -18.71 -4.70 29.70
N GLN A 24 -19.61 -3.75 29.42
CA GLN A 24 -20.29 -3.60 28.14
C GLN A 24 -19.93 -2.29 27.41
N TYR A 25 -19.24 -1.39 28.11
CA TYR A 25 -18.89 -0.06 27.64
C TYR A 25 -17.39 0.18 27.68
N VAL A 26 -16.95 1.11 26.86
CA VAL A 26 -15.57 1.61 26.80
C VAL A 26 -15.60 3.13 26.80
N CYS A 27 -14.67 3.74 27.54
CA CYS A 27 -14.45 5.18 27.48
C CYS A 27 -13.56 5.52 26.28
N LEU A 28 -14.01 6.42 25.41
CA LEU A 28 -13.24 6.85 24.24
C LEU A 28 -12.07 7.82 24.59
N LEU A 29 -11.85 8.10 25.88
CA LEU A 29 -10.78 8.98 26.39
C LEU A 29 -10.00 8.30 27.54
N PRO A 30 -9.29 7.19 27.27
CA PRO A 30 -8.71 6.31 28.31
C PRO A 30 -7.66 7.00 29.21
N GLU A 31 -6.90 7.96 28.69
CA GLU A 31 -5.86 8.71 29.42
C GLU A 31 -6.40 9.47 30.64
N LYS A 32 -7.71 9.72 30.71
CA LYS A 32 -8.37 10.48 31.77
C LYS A 32 -9.19 9.61 32.74
N CYS A 33 -9.13 8.29 32.59
CA CYS A 33 -9.98 7.33 33.28
C CYS A 33 -9.18 6.29 34.10
N ASN A 34 -8.10 6.69 34.78
CA ASN A 34 -7.28 5.81 35.65
C ASN A 34 -6.78 4.52 34.95
N ASN A 35 -6.63 4.54 33.62
CA ASN A 35 -6.33 3.37 32.79
C ASN A 35 -7.38 2.23 32.87
N GLN A 36 -8.55 2.45 33.48
CA GLN A 36 -9.68 1.54 33.33
C GLN A 36 -10.24 1.69 31.91
N PHE A 37 -10.35 0.58 31.22
CA PHE A 37 -10.70 0.57 29.80
C PHE A 37 -12.13 0.09 29.54
N LEU A 38 -12.62 -0.86 30.34
CA LEU A 38 -13.93 -1.49 30.19
C LEU A 38 -14.80 -1.21 31.43
N TYR A 39 -16.08 -0.88 31.20
CA TYR A 39 -17.04 -0.46 32.22
C TYR A 39 -18.37 -1.23 32.13
N CYS A 40 -19.00 -1.50 33.27
CA CYS A 40 -20.38 -1.96 33.38
C CYS A 40 -21.33 -0.79 33.66
N ASP A 41 -22.64 -1.05 33.56
CA ASP A 41 -23.68 -0.05 33.85
C ASP A 41 -23.58 0.58 35.26
N ASP A 42 -23.06 -0.15 36.26
CA ASP A 42 -22.94 0.33 37.65
C ASP A 42 -21.69 1.20 37.90
N GLU A 43 -20.70 1.19 37.00
CA GLU A 43 -19.46 1.95 37.16
C GLU A 43 -19.48 3.19 36.25
N ASN A 44 -19.93 4.32 36.80
CA ASN A 44 -19.63 5.62 36.20
C ASN A 44 -18.16 5.95 36.48
N CYS A 45 -17.30 6.05 35.45
CA CYS A 45 -15.89 6.45 35.60
C CYS A 45 -15.86 7.76 36.43
N SER A 46 -15.28 7.69 37.63
CA SER A 46 -15.38 8.70 38.70
C SER A 46 -14.63 10.01 38.43
N SER A 47 -14.15 10.21 37.19
CA SER A 47 -13.37 11.37 36.77
C SER A 47 -14.21 12.45 36.11
N LYS A 48 -13.91 13.71 36.45
CA LYS A 48 -14.63 14.95 36.05
C LYS A 48 -14.35 15.39 34.61
N HIS A 49 -14.50 14.49 33.62
CA HIS A 49 -14.39 14.87 32.21
C HIS A 49 -15.61 14.40 31.41
N ASP A 50 -15.83 15.00 30.24
CA ASP A 50 -16.97 14.69 29.36
C ASP A 50 -16.80 13.29 28.76
N HIS A 51 -17.41 12.29 29.40
CA HIS A 51 -17.29 10.88 28.99
C HIS A 51 -18.10 10.64 27.72
N ARG A 52 -17.40 10.28 26.65
CA ARG A 52 -18.03 9.60 25.52
C ARG A 52 -17.92 8.11 25.73
N MET A 53 -18.89 7.53 26.44
CA MET A 53 -19.03 6.08 26.56
C MET A 53 -19.61 5.51 25.26
N ALA A 54 -19.00 4.45 24.76
CA ALA A 54 -19.50 3.69 23.62
C ALA A 54 -19.68 2.23 24.01
N LYS A 55 -20.66 1.55 23.41
CA LYS A 55 -20.78 0.10 23.55
C LYS A 55 -19.56 -0.58 22.92
N ILE A 56 -19.07 -1.64 23.55
CA ILE A 56 -17.95 -2.43 23.04
C ILE A 56 -18.22 -2.89 21.60
N THR A 57 -19.44 -3.33 21.30
CA THR A 57 -19.85 -3.77 19.95
C THR A 57 -19.72 -2.65 18.92
N SER A 58 -20.08 -1.42 19.27
CA SER A 58 -19.94 -0.26 18.39
C SER A 58 -18.47 0.06 18.11
N VAL A 59 -17.59 -0.02 19.11
CA VAL A 59 -16.16 0.25 18.93
C VAL A 59 -15.50 -0.85 18.09
N MET A 60 -15.79 -2.12 18.37
CA MET A 60 -15.32 -3.23 17.53
C MET A 60 -15.77 -3.07 16.09
N GLN A 61 -17.04 -2.73 15.86
CA GLN A 61 -17.55 -2.53 14.51
C GLN A 61 -16.85 -1.36 13.82
N HIS A 62 -16.56 -0.28 14.54
CA HIS A 62 -15.82 0.85 14.00
C HIS A 62 -14.41 0.44 13.55
N LEU A 63 -13.66 -0.29 14.39
CA LEU A 63 -12.34 -0.80 14.04
C LEU A 63 -12.40 -1.72 12.81
N LYS A 64 -13.39 -2.61 12.72
CA LYS A 64 -13.60 -3.44 11.53
C LYS A 64 -13.89 -2.62 10.28
N ASN A 65 -14.71 -1.58 10.38
CA ASN A 65 -15.00 -0.73 9.24
C ASN A 65 -13.72 -0.04 8.72
N GLN A 66 -12.87 0.46 9.63
CA GLN A 66 -11.57 1.03 9.24
C GLN A 66 -10.67 0.00 8.53
N VAL A 67 -10.65 -1.24 9.01
CA VAL A 67 -9.88 -2.32 8.37
C VAL A 67 -10.50 -2.75 7.04
N GLY A 68 -11.82 -2.76 6.93
CA GLY A 68 -12.53 -2.99 5.68
C GLY A 68 -12.18 -1.95 4.62
N GLU A 69 -12.20 -0.66 4.97
CA GLU A 69 -11.77 0.43 4.09
C GLU A 69 -10.30 0.28 3.65
N PHE A 70 -9.43 -0.13 4.58
CA PHE A 70 -8.02 -0.38 4.25
C PHE A 70 -7.86 -1.58 3.32
N ARG A 71 -8.57 -2.68 3.57
CA ARG A 71 -8.58 -3.89 2.74
C ARG A 71 -9.05 -3.58 1.32
N GLU A 72 -10.08 -2.75 1.15
CA GLU A 72 -10.54 -2.28 -0.17
C GLU A 72 -9.45 -1.51 -0.93
N LYS A 73 -8.70 -0.64 -0.25
CA LYS A 73 -7.57 0.08 -0.87
C LYS A 73 -6.48 -0.87 -1.35
N VAL A 74 -6.10 -1.85 -0.52
CA VAL A 74 -5.09 -2.86 -0.89
C VAL A 74 -5.60 -3.76 -2.01
N SER A 75 -6.88 -4.16 -1.98
CA SER A 75 -7.52 -4.93 -3.03
C SER A 75 -7.50 -4.18 -4.37
N THR A 76 -7.82 -2.89 -4.36
CA THR A 76 -7.76 -2.03 -5.55
C THR A 76 -6.34 -1.94 -6.11
N LEU A 77 -5.33 -1.82 -5.22
CA LEU A 77 -3.92 -1.81 -5.64
C LEU A 77 -3.52 -3.15 -6.28
N LYS A 78 -3.91 -4.27 -5.67
CA LYS A 78 -3.69 -5.62 -6.21
C LYS A 78 -4.36 -5.79 -7.58
N SER A 79 -5.61 -5.38 -7.73
CA SER A 79 -6.32 -5.50 -9.01
C SER A 79 -5.69 -4.65 -10.12
N ASN A 80 -5.18 -3.47 -9.76
CA ASN A 80 -4.54 -2.57 -10.70
C ASN A 80 -3.14 -3.05 -11.12
N LEU A 81 -2.47 -3.87 -10.30
CA LEU A 81 -1.07 -4.26 -10.50
C LEU A 81 -0.91 -5.77 -10.68
N SER A 82 -1.10 -6.53 -9.61
CA SER A 82 -0.87 -7.98 -9.60
C SER A 82 -1.77 -8.73 -10.57
N ASP A 83 -3.07 -8.37 -10.64
CA ASP A 83 -4.01 -9.09 -11.50
C ASP A 83 -3.74 -8.85 -13.00
N LEU A 84 -3.15 -7.69 -13.33
CA LEU A 84 -2.75 -7.33 -14.70
C LEU A 84 -1.32 -7.78 -15.03
N PHE A 85 -0.49 -8.07 -14.02
CA PHE A 85 0.91 -8.47 -14.17
C PHE A 85 1.13 -9.62 -15.16
N PRO A 86 0.32 -10.71 -15.20
CA PRO A 86 0.51 -11.79 -16.17
C PRO A 86 0.54 -11.33 -17.64
N THR A 87 -0.18 -10.26 -17.98
CA THR A 87 -0.19 -9.68 -19.33
C THR A 87 1.16 -9.05 -19.70
N PHE A 88 1.86 -8.51 -18.71
CA PHE A 88 3.12 -7.79 -18.85
C PHE A 88 4.33 -8.59 -18.34
N GLU A 89 4.13 -9.77 -17.76
CA GLU A 89 5.15 -10.55 -17.05
C GLU A 89 6.43 -10.73 -17.88
N LYS A 90 6.28 -11.05 -19.17
CA LYS A 90 7.40 -11.24 -20.10
C LYS A 90 8.21 -9.96 -20.32
N LEU A 91 7.52 -8.82 -20.46
CA LEU A 91 8.15 -7.51 -20.60
C LEU A 91 8.84 -7.09 -19.30
N VAL A 92 8.16 -7.28 -18.16
CA VAL A 92 8.74 -6.97 -16.84
C VAL A 92 10.00 -7.80 -16.60
N LYS A 93 9.98 -9.10 -16.89
CA LYS A 93 11.17 -9.97 -16.78
C LYS A 93 12.32 -9.47 -17.66
N PHE A 94 12.03 -9.08 -18.91
CA PHE A 94 13.02 -8.53 -19.82
C PHE A 94 13.62 -7.22 -19.29
N TYR A 95 12.78 -6.26 -18.89
CA TYR A 95 13.26 -4.96 -18.40
C TYR A 95 13.93 -5.05 -17.03
N THR A 96 13.48 -5.93 -16.13
CA THR A 96 14.19 -6.25 -14.88
C THR A 96 15.59 -6.80 -15.18
N ALA A 97 15.74 -7.70 -16.16
CA ALA A 97 17.05 -8.22 -16.56
C ALA A 97 17.96 -7.12 -17.14
N SER A 98 17.41 -6.27 -18.01
CA SER A 98 18.12 -5.10 -18.57
C SER A 98 18.59 -4.14 -17.46
N GLN A 99 17.69 -3.78 -16.52
CA GLN A 99 17.99 -2.89 -15.41
C GLN A 99 19.03 -3.47 -14.45
N LYS A 100 18.98 -4.78 -14.18
CA LYS A 100 20.03 -5.47 -13.40
C LYS A 100 21.38 -5.40 -14.11
N ALA A 101 21.44 -5.63 -15.42
CA ALA A 101 22.67 -5.49 -16.19
C ALA A 101 23.20 -4.05 -16.19
N LEU A 102 22.32 -3.04 -16.24
CA LEU A 102 22.68 -1.63 -16.10
C LEU A 102 23.28 -1.33 -14.72
N SER A 103 22.65 -1.81 -13.65
CA SER A 103 23.10 -1.57 -12.28
C SER A 103 24.50 -2.13 -11.98
N GLN A 104 24.91 -3.17 -12.72
CA GLN A 104 26.26 -3.74 -12.62
C GLN A 104 27.30 -2.92 -13.39
N LYS A 105 26.91 -2.25 -14.48
CA LYS A 105 27.81 -1.46 -15.33
C LYS A 105 27.96 -0.02 -14.83
N ASN A 106 26.90 0.54 -14.26
CA ASN A 106 26.84 1.91 -13.78
C ASN A 106 26.30 1.91 -12.35
N SER A 107 26.97 2.62 -11.43
CA SER A 107 26.29 3.06 -10.22
C SER A 107 25.10 3.94 -10.62
N PRO A 108 23.93 3.80 -9.99
CA PRO A 108 22.75 4.57 -10.38
C PRO A 108 23.08 6.06 -10.45
N GLN A 109 22.79 6.68 -11.59
CA GLN A 109 22.92 8.13 -11.73
C GLN A 109 21.98 8.77 -10.70
N ASP A 110 22.46 9.83 -10.03
CA ASP A 110 21.70 10.64 -9.08
C ASP A 110 21.23 9.94 -7.79
N GLY A 111 21.81 8.80 -7.41
CA GLY A 111 21.50 8.13 -6.14
C GLY A 111 20.10 7.51 -6.06
N LYS A 112 19.37 7.44 -7.19
CA LYS A 112 18.09 6.75 -7.28
C LYS A 112 18.29 5.23 -7.18
N LYS A 113 17.61 4.58 -6.24
CA LYS A 113 17.63 3.12 -6.12
C LYS A 113 16.76 2.52 -7.22
N TYR A 114 17.34 1.63 -8.04
CA TYR A 114 16.58 0.86 -9.03
C TYR A 114 15.43 0.09 -8.37
N ARG A 115 14.27 0.12 -9.00
CA ARG A 115 13.06 -0.61 -8.59
C ARG A 115 12.77 -1.72 -9.59
N TYR A 116 12.14 -2.80 -9.14
CA TYR A 116 11.82 -3.95 -9.97
C TYR A 116 10.34 -4.30 -9.79
N LEU A 117 9.56 -4.24 -10.87
CA LEU A 117 8.10 -4.43 -10.80
C LEU A 117 7.71 -5.84 -10.38
N ASP A 118 8.50 -6.86 -10.72
CA ASP A 118 8.30 -8.25 -10.26
C ASP A 118 8.39 -8.36 -8.72
N GLU A 119 9.37 -7.68 -8.12
CA GLU A 119 9.52 -7.64 -6.65
C GLU A 119 8.39 -6.83 -5.99
N LEU A 120 7.98 -5.72 -6.61
CA LEU A 120 6.89 -4.88 -6.10
C LEU A 120 5.53 -5.59 -6.17
N VAL A 121 5.24 -6.31 -7.26
CA VAL A 121 4.03 -7.13 -7.39
C VAL A 121 3.99 -8.22 -6.33
N ALA A 122 5.11 -8.94 -6.12
CA ALA A 122 5.19 -9.94 -5.06
C ALA A 122 4.95 -9.34 -3.65
N LYS A 123 5.46 -8.13 -3.39
CA LYS A 123 5.17 -7.41 -2.15
C LYS A 123 3.68 -7.08 -2.01
N ILE A 124 3.01 -6.64 -3.07
CA ILE A 124 1.58 -6.31 -3.06
C ILE A 124 0.74 -7.57 -2.78
N ASP A 125 1.06 -8.69 -3.42
CA ASP A 125 0.36 -9.96 -3.16
C ASP A 125 0.52 -10.43 -1.72
N LYS A 126 1.75 -10.32 -1.18
CA LYS A 126 2.01 -10.61 0.22
C LYS A 126 1.20 -9.68 1.14
N LEU A 127 1.25 -8.37 0.90
CA LEU A 127 0.51 -7.37 1.68
C LEU A 127 -0.99 -7.65 1.67
N TYR A 128 -1.57 -7.96 0.50
CA TYR A 128 -2.98 -8.30 0.37
C TYR A 128 -3.36 -9.51 1.25
N ASN A 129 -2.57 -10.59 1.18
CA ASN A 129 -2.82 -11.79 1.99
C ASN A 129 -2.66 -11.53 3.49
N GLU A 130 -1.69 -10.70 3.89
CA GLU A 130 -1.50 -10.30 5.29
C GLU A 130 -2.65 -9.44 5.81
N VAL A 131 -3.18 -8.53 4.98
CA VAL A 131 -4.35 -7.71 5.31
C VAL A 131 -5.62 -8.56 5.40
N ASP A 132 -5.77 -9.57 4.54
CA ASP A 132 -6.88 -10.50 4.60
C ASP A 132 -6.85 -11.33 5.89
N SER A 133 -5.69 -11.89 6.22
CA SER A 133 -5.45 -12.64 7.47
C SER A 133 -5.65 -11.76 8.72
N TYR A 134 -5.20 -10.51 8.66
CA TYR A 134 -5.43 -9.50 9.69
C TYR A 134 -6.91 -9.19 9.88
N SER A 135 -7.67 -9.04 8.79
CA SER A 135 -9.12 -8.82 8.88
C SER A 135 -9.83 -10.02 9.53
N LEU A 136 -9.43 -11.25 9.19
CA LEU A 136 -9.99 -12.47 9.77
C LEU A 136 -9.69 -12.58 11.27
N SER A 137 -8.49 -12.22 11.72
CA SER A 137 -8.16 -12.26 13.15
C SER A 137 -9.01 -11.26 13.96
N LEU A 138 -9.33 -10.10 13.39
CA LEU A 138 -10.26 -9.16 14.02
C LEU A 138 -11.69 -9.68 14.09
N ASP A 139 -12.13 -10.49 13.11
CA ASP A 139 -13.43 -11.15 13.14
C ASP A 139 -13.52 -12.16 14.29
N GLU A 140 -12.47 -12.97 14.48
CA GLU A 140 -12.37 -13.92 15.59
C GLU A 140 -12.40 -13.20 16.95
N LEU A 141 -11.62 -12.12 17.09
CA LEU A 141 -11.59 -11.32 18.32
C LEU A 141 -12.94 -10.65 18.61
N GLN A 142 -13.67 -10.24 17.58
CA GLN A 142 -15.02 -9.67 17.72
C GLN A 142 -16.02 -10.70 18.24
N ILE A 143 -15.99 -11.94 17.70
CA ILE A 143 -16.89 -13.03 18.13
C ILE A 143 -16.72 -13.34 19.62
N GLU A 144 -15.49 -13.24 20.11
CA GLU A 144 -15.11 -13.48 21.51
C GLU A 144 -15.13 -12.22 22.40
N TYR A 145 -15.61 -11.07 21.87
CA TYR A 145 -15.69 -9.79 22.60
C TYR A 145 -14.35 -9.32 23.22
N LYS A 146 -13.22 -9.63 22.56
CA LYS A 146 -11.86 -9.29 23.02
C LYS A 146 -11.39 -7.91 22.55
N LEU A 147 -12.03 -6.84 23.04
CA LEU A 147 -11.78 -5.47 22.57
C LEU A 147 -10.33 -5.01 22.73
N GLU A 148 -9.71 -5.28 23.88
CA GLU A 148 -8.33 -4.85 24.17
C GLU A 148 -7.32 -5.49 23.22
N GLU A 149 -7.49 -6.79 22.95
CA GLU A 149 -6.66 -7.52 21.99
C GLU A 149 -6.89 -6.96 20.58
N MET A 150 -8.14 -6.66 20.22
CA MET A 150 -8.48 -6.07 18.92
C MET A 150 -7.80 -4.71 18.69
N ILE A 151 -7.83 -3.82 19.69
CA ILE A 151 -7.16 -2.51 19.63
C ILE A 151 -5.66 -2.68 19.49
N LYS A 152 -5.06 -3.55 20.31
CA LYS A 152 -3.62 -3.84 20.22
C LYS A 152 -3.24 -4.36 18.83
N THR A 153 -4.05 -5.24 18.24
CA THR A 153 -3.81 -5.75 16.88
C THR A 153 -3.89 -4.63 15.85
N VAL A 154 -4.86 -3.72 15.97
CA VAL A 154 -4.97 -2.54 15.09
C VAL A 154 -3.76 -1.62 15.22
N ASP A 155 -3.33 -1.31 16.44
CA ASP A 155 -2.23 -0.38 16.70
C ASP A 155 -0.86 -0.94 16.28
N VAL A 156 -0.65 -2.25 16.42
CA VAL A 156 0.65 -2.88 16.11
C VAL A 156 0.68 -3.42 14.69
N GLN A 157 -0.24 -4.32 14.35
CA GLN A 157 -0.25 -4.97 13.04
C GLN A 157 -0.85 -4.04 11.98
N GLY A 158 -1.91 -3.30 12.31
CA GLY A 158 -2.52 -2.36 11.39
C GLY A 158 -1.57 -1.23 10.97
N GLU A 159 -0.83 -0.63 11.90
CA GLU A 159 0.17 0.40 11.55
C GLU A 159 1.33 -0.15 10.72
N ARG A 160 1.88 -1.32 11.07
CA ARG A 160 2.91 -1.99 10.23
C ARG A 160 2.42 -2.18 8.80
N LEU A 161 1.20 -2.68 8.61
CA LEU A 161 0.65 -2.92 7.27
C LEU A 161 0.39 -1.61 6.50
N LYS A 162 0.02 -0.52 7.19
CA LYS A 162 -0.11 0.82 6.58
C LYS A 162 1.23 1.39 6.12
N GLU A 163 2.29 1.17 6.89
CA GLU A 163 3.65 1.56 6.49
C GLU A 163 4.07 0.82 5.22
N GLU A 164 3.90 -0.51 5.20
CA GLU A 164 4.17 -1.34 4.01
C GLU A 164 3.34 -0.90 2.80
N PHE A 165 2.05 -0.59 3.00
CA PHE A 165 1.19 -0.06 1.95
C PHE A 165 1.72 1.28 1.39
N THR A 166 2.20 2.17 2.24
CA THR A 166 2.69 3.49 1.82
C THR A 166 3.90 3.38 0.87
N GLU A 167 4.74 2.36 1.03
CA GLU A 167 5.85 2.09 0.10
C GLU A 167 5.39 1.80 -1.33
N VAL A 168 4.24 1.15 -1.49
CA VAL A 168 3.72 0.65 -2.77
C VAL A 168 2.52 1.44 -3.30
N ALA A 169 1.88 2.27 -2.47
CA ALA A 169 0.68 3.03 -2.82
C ALA A 169 0.89 4.08 -3.92
N THR A 170 2.14 4.46 -4.19
CA THR A 170 2.50 5.41 -5.25
C THR A 170 2.48 4.79 -6.65
N LEU A 171 2.35 3.46 -6.74
CA LEU A 171 2.30 2.76 -8.01
C LEU A 171 0.93 2.98 -8.68
N ALA A 172 0.98 3.41 -9.94
CA ALA A 172 -0.19 3.53 -10.79
C ALA A 172 -0.67 2.14 -11.27
N LYS A 173 -1.62 2.12 -12.20
CA LYS A 173 -2.06 0.88 -12.85
C LYS A 173 -0.93 0.23 -13.66
N MET A 174 -0.93 -1.09 -13.77
CA MET A 174 -0.03 -1.83 -14.66
C MET A 174 -0.39 -1.55 -16.12
N ASP A 175 0.41 -0.71 -16.75
CA ASP A 175 0.32 -0.33 -18.16
C ASP A 175 1.70 0.10 -18.71
N GLU A 176 1.71 0.55 -19.96
CA GLU A 176 2.93 1.02 -20.64
C GLU A 176 3.54 2.27 -19.96
N GLU A 177 2.72 3.09 -19.31
CA GLU A 177 3.18 4.29 -18.61
C GLU A 177 3.91 3.91 -17.32
N LEU A 178 3.39 2.95 -16.56
CA LEU A 178 4.09 2.43 -15.38
C LEU A 178 5.42 1.76 -15.77
N LEU A 179 5.43 0.96 -16.85
CA LEU A 179 6.67 0.38 -17.37
C LEU A 179 7.69 1.45 -17.72
N TRP A 180 7.27 2.51 -18.41
CA TRP A 180 8.11 3.67 -18.71
C TRP A 180 8.66 4.32 -17.44
N ASN A 181 7.79 4.60 -16.46
CA ASN A 181 8.18 5.29 -15.23
C ASN A 181 9.19 4.51 -14.37
N ILE A 182 9.14 3.18 -14.41
CA ILE A 182 10.06 2.33 -13.64
C ILE A 182 11.32 1.97 -14.43
N TYR A 183 11.21 1.76 -15.74
CA TYR A 183 12.26 1.19 -16.59
C TYR A 183 12.77 2.14 -17.67
N GLU A 184 12.52 3.46 -17.60
CA GLU A 184 12.94 4.44 -18.62
C GLU A 184 14.39 4.25 -19.09
N GLU A 185 15.32 4.11 -18.14
CA GLU A 185 16.74 3.89 -18.44
C GLU A 185 16.96 2.57 -19.17
N ALA A 186 16.40 1.47 -18.66
CA ALA A 186 16.49 0.16 -19.26
C ALA A 186 15.87 0.10 -20.66
N ILE A 187 14.75 0.79 -20.88
CA ILE A 187 14.09 0.93 -22.18
C ILE A 187 14.99 1.71 -23.15
N SER A 188 15.71 2.72 -22.68
CA SER A 188 16.57 3.56 -23.52
C SER A 188 17.87 2.88 -23.97
N THR A 189 18.13 1.65 -23.53
CA THR A 189 19.33 0.88 -23.91
C THR A 189 19.12 0.06 -25.18
N ASP A 190 20.24 -0.34 -25.77
CA ASP A 190 20.34 -1.36 -26.82
C ASP A 190 20.42 -2.79 -26.25
N TYR A 191 19.93 -3.01 -25.02
CA TYR A 191 19.99 -4.32 -24.39
C TYR A 191 19.20 -5.36 -25.19
N VAL A 192 19.85 -6.48 -25.51
CA VAL A 192 19.26 -7.62 -26.21
C VAL A 192 19.41 -8.86 -25.35
N ASN A 193 18.30 -9.59 -25.17
CA ASN A 193 18.28 -10.89 -24.54
C ASN A 193 17.35 -11.81 -25.33
N GLN A 194 17.93 -12.57 -26.26
CA GLN A 194 17.18 -13.39 -27.21
C GLN A 194 16.28 -14.40 -26.48
N GLU A 195 16.78 -15.03 -25.42
CA GLU A 195 16.01 -16.03 -24.67
C GLU A 195 14.72 -15.47 -24.05
N LEU A 196 14.75 -14.22 -23.58
CA LEU A 196 13.57 -13.54 -23.05
C LEU A 196 12.68 -12.97 -24.15
N MET A 197 13.28 -12.42 -25.21
CA MET A 197 12.56 -11.83 -26.34
C MET A 197 11.81 -12.89 -27.16
N ASP A 198 12.36 -14.10 -27.31
CA ASP A 198 11.71 -15.24 -28.00
C ASP A 198 10.39 -15.65 -27.32
N LYS A 199 10.23 -15.32 -26.03
CA LYS A 199 9.01 -15.62 -25.28
C LYS A 199 7.91 -14.57 -25.53
N PHE A 200 8.19 -13.44 -26.18
CA PHE A 200 7.22 -12.35 -26.36
C PHE A 200 6.03 -12.78 -27.21
N SER A 201 4.83 -12.39 -26.77
CA SER A 201 3.64 -12.44 -27.62
C SER A 201 3.64 -11.27 -28.61
N PRO A 202 2.79 -11.29 -29.66
CA PRO A 202 2.61 -10.13 -30.54
C PRO A 202 2.26 -8.84 -29.79
N SER A 203 1.44 -8.94 -28.73
CA SER A 203 1.13 -7.77 -27.88
C SER A 203 2.35 -7.25 -27.14
N ASN A 204 3.22 -8.14 -26.64
CA ASN A 204 4.44 -7.72 -25.96
C ASN A 204 5.40 -7.02 -26.94
N TRP A 205 5.51 -7.53 -28.18
CA TRP A 205 6.30 -6.88 -29.22
C TRP A 205 5.80 -5.47 -29.55
N ASN A 206 4.49 -5.29 -29.67
CA ASN A 206 3.89 -3.98 -29.92
C ASN A 206 4.24 -2.97 -28.81
N THR A 207 4.04 -3.37 -27.54
CA THR A 207 4.39 -2.52 -26.40
C THR A 207 5.90 -2.26 -26.32
N TYR A 208 6.74 -3.27 -26.52
CA TYR A 208 8.20 -3.12 -26.54
C TYR A 208 8.64 -2.08 -27.58
N HIS A 209 8.17 -2.20 -28.83
CA HIS A 209 8.50 -1.26 -29.88
C HIS A 209 7.91 0.14 -29.63
N GLY A 210 6.70 0.22 -29.08
CA GLY A 210 6.09 1.49 -28.66
C GLY A 210 6.95 2.23 -27.65
N LEU A 211 7.42 1.52 -26.62
CA LEU A 211 8.32 2.05 -25.59
C LEU A 211 9.69 2.44 -26.16
N GLN A 212 10.27 1.64 -27.06
CA GLN A 212 11.51 1.98 -27.76
C GLN A 212 11.38 3.26 -28.60
N ILE A 213 10.29 3.39 -29.37
CA ILE A 213 10.01 4.60 -30.15
C ILE A 213 9.83 5.81 -29.22
N LYS A 214 9.12 5.64 -28.10
CA LYS A 214 8.97 6.69 -27.08
C LYS A 214 10.33 7.12 -26.51
N ALA A 215 11.23 6.17 -26.24
CA ALA A 215 12.59 6.47 -25.77
C ALA A 215 13.41 7.25 -26.79
N LEU A 216 13.36 6.83 -28.06
CA LEU A 216 14.05 7.51 -29.15
C LEU A 216 13.55 8.94 -29.33
N LYS A 217 12.22 9.16 -29.25
CA LYS A 217 11.62 10.49 -29.30
C LYS A 217 12.07 11.35 -28.12
N SER A 218 11.99 10.84 -26.89
CA SER A 218 12.46 11.55 -25.69
C SER A 218 13.94 11.97 -25.80
N LYS A 219 14.79 11.07 -26.31
CA LYS A 219 16.21 11.36 -26.54
C LYS A 219 16.43 12.41 -27.62
N LEU A 220 15.65 12.38 -28.70
CA LEU A 220 15.70 13.36 -29.77
C LEU A 220 15.26 14.75 -29.27
N ASP A 221 14.15 14.81 -28.55
CA ASP A 221 13.62 16.06 -27.99
C ASP A 221 14.60 16.70 -27.01
N LYS A 222 15.26 15.89 -26.16
CA LYS A 222 16.33 16.36 -25.27
C LYS A 222 17.52 16.91 -26.05
N LYS A 223 17.94 16.24 -27.13
CA LYS A 223 19.05 16.70 -27.98
C LYS A 223 18.71 17.98 -28.72
N GLU A 224 17.48 18.13 -29.19
CA GLU A 224 16.99 19.36 -29.81
C GLU A 224 16.99 20.51 -28.80
N ALA A 225 16.51 20.28 -27.57
CA ALA A 225 16.54 21.29 -26.51
C ALA A 225 17.99 21.70 -26.15
N GLU A 226 18.90 20.74 -26.01
CA GLU A 226 20.33 21.01 -25.80
C GLU A 226 20.93 21.83 -26.95
N PHE A 227 20.56 21.52 -28.20
CA PHE A 227 21.00 22.25 -29.38
C PHE A 227 20.46 23.68 -29.43
N GLN A 228 19.18 23.89 -29.13
CA GLN A 228 18.59 25.24 -29.07
C GLN A 228 19.22 26.09 -27.95
N ALA A 229 19.49 25.48 -26.80
CA ALA A 229 20.21 26.15 -25.71
C ALA A 229 21.65 26.54 -26.13
N PHE A 230 22.36 25.63 -26.80
CA PHE A 230 23.70 25.91 -27.35
C PHE A 230 23.67 27.03 -28.41
N LYS A 231 22.70 27.00 -29.32
CA LYS A 231 22.51 28.03 -30.35
C LYS A 231 22.30 29.41 -29.71
N THR A 232 21.41 29.49 -28.72
CA THR A 232 21.16 30.73 -27.96
C THR A 232 22.43 31.26 -27.30
N LEU A 233 23.24 30.37 -26.70
CA LEU A 233 24.52 30.74 -26.07
C LEU A 233 25.53 31.27 -27.09
N VAL A 234 25.59 30.67 -28.28
CA VAL A 234 26.47 31.11 -29.37
C VAL A 234 26.04 32.49 -29.87
N GLU A 235 24.74 32.70 -30.11
CA GLU A 235 24.18 33.99 -30.53
C GLU A 235 24.50 35.10 -29.51
N GLN A 236 24.31 34.83 -28.21
CA GLN A 236 24.66 35.75 -27.13
C GLN A 236 26.15 36.10 -27.09
N LYS A 237 27.05 35.13 -27.32
CA LYS A 237 28.50 35.36 -27.33
C LYS A 237 29.00 36.10 -28.57
N LEU A 238 28.29 35.97 -29.69
CA LEU A 238 28.65 36.61 -30.95
C LEU A 238 28.13 38.06 -31.05
N GLN A 239 27.37 38.56 -30.07
CA GLN A 239 26.74 39.89 -30.10
C GLN A 239 25.99 40.17 -31.42
N ILE A 240 25.15 39.21 -31.83
CA ILE A 240 24.04 39.46 -32.77
C ILE A 240 22.78 39.71 -31.94
#